data_AF-A0A328N6M5-F1
#
_entry.id   AF-A0A328N6M5-F1
#
_cell.length_a   1.000
_cell.length_b   1.000
_cell.length_c   1.000
_cell.angle_alpha   90.00
_cell.angle_beta   90.00
_cell.angle_gamma   90.00
#
_symmetry.space_group_name_H-M   'P 1'
#
loop_
_entity.id
_entity.type
_entity.pdbx_description
1 polymer ?
#
loop_
_entity_poly.entity_id
_entity_poly.type
_entity_poly.pdbx_seq_one_letter_code
_entity_poly.pdbx_strand_id
1 'polypeptide(L)'
;MQTLHQAGLVDVYRLLQYPVIVGTGKRLFPDGSTPATFATGEESSRVLPGGVVSLTLNPTSLGAISAGAYAVNEGRSATVLD
;
A
#
# COMPACT_ATOMS: atom_id res chain seq x y z
N MET A 1 12.64 2.58 -10.30
CA MET A 1 11.57 2.62 -9.27
C MET A 1 12.16 2.66 -7.86
N GLN A 2 12.97 1.68 -7.44
CA GLN A 2 13.58 1.65 -6.10
C GLN A 2 14.28 2.96 -5.70
N THR A 3 15.07 3.56 -6.60
CA THR A 3 15.72 4.86 -6.34
C THR A 3 14.72 5.99 -6.07
N LEU A 4 13.59 6.03 -6.79
CA LEU A 4 12.55 7.04 -6.57
C LEU A 4 11.83 6.79 -5.24
N HIS A 5 11.53 5.54 -4.92
CA HIS A 5 10.95 5.16 -3.65
C HIS A 5 11.84 5.58 -2.48
N GLN A 6 13.14 5.28 -2.54
CA GLN A 6 14.12 5.67 -1.52
C GLN A 6 14.27 7.18 -1.39
N ALA A 7 14.13 7.93 -2.49
CA ALA A 7 14.19 9.38 -2.50
C ALA A 7 12.86 10.06 -2.10
N GLY A 8 11.78 9.30 -1.86
CA GLY A 8 10.45 9.86 -1.60
C GLY A 8 9.82 10.58 -2.79
N LEU A 9 10.25 10.24 -4.01
CA LEU A 9 9.85 10.89 -5.27
C LEU A 9 8.79 10.09 -6.05
N VAL A 10 7.99 9.29 -5.36
CA VAL A 10 6.86 8.58 -5.97
C VAL A 10 5.58 9.21 -5.47
N ASP A 11 4.79 9.78 -6.37
CA ASP A 11 3.52 10.39 -6.01
C ASP A 11 2.41 9.34 -5.88
N VAL A 12 2.40 8.33 -6.76
CA VAL A 12 1.34 7.32 -6.82
C VAL A 12 1.90 5.95 -7.20
N TYR A 13 1.46 4.91 -6.50
CA TYR A 13 1.64 3.52 -6.90
C TYR A 13 0.34 2.96 -7.48
N ARG A 14 0.41 2.50 -8.74
CA ARG A 14 -0.66 1.71 -9.37
C ARG A 14 -0.23 0.26 -9.44
N LEU A 15 -0.75 -0.58 -8.55
CA LEU A 15 -0.33 -1.97 -8.41
C LEU A 15 -1.40 -2.91 -8.95
N LEU A 16 -0.97 -3.92 -9.70
CA LEU A 16 -1.78 -5.09 -10.03
C LEU A 16 -1.24 -6.28 -9.26
N GLN A 17 -2.02 -6.75 -8.28
CA GLN A 17 -1.68 -7.91 -7.47
C GLN A 17 -2.37 -9.15 -8.04
N TYR A 18 -1.56 -10.10 -8.50
CA TYR A 18 -2.03 -11.36 -9.06
C TYR A 18 -2.14 -12.44 -7.96
N PRO A 19 -3.15 -13.33 -8.02
CA PRO A 19 -3.33 -14.41 -7.06
C PRO A 19 -2.39 -15.58 -7.35
N VAL A 20 -1.08 -15.33 -7.34
CA VAL A 20 -0.03 -16.33 -7.63
C VAL A 20 1.13 -16.18 -6.67
N ILE A 21 1.74 -17.31 -6.30
CA ILE A 21 2.98 -17.35 -5.53
C ILE A 21 4.14 -17.51 -6.51
N VAL A 22 4.96 -16.47 -6.66
CA VAL A 22 6.08 -16.44 -7.62
C VAL A 22 7.31 -17.20 -7.11
N GLY A 23 7.48 -17.32 -5.79
CA GLY A 23 8.68 -17.90 -5.18
C GLY A 23 9.86 -16.92 -5.22
N THR A 24 10.72 -17.04 -6.24
CA THR A 24 11.91 -16.18 -6.42
C THR A 24 11.75 -15.21 -7.58
N GLY A 25 12.27 -13.99 -7.46
CA GLY A 25 12.23 -13.02 -8.55
C GLY A 25 12.64 -11.62 -8.10
N LYS A 26 12.47 -10.65 -9.01
CA LYS A 26 12.68 -9.23 -8.68
C LYS A 26 11.61 -8.76 -7.69
N ARG A 27 12.04 -8.11 -6.61
CA ARG A 27 11.15 -7.54 -5.60
C ARG A 27 10.83 -6.08 -5.94
N LEU A 28 9.56 -5.71 -5.84
CA LEU A 28 9.14 -4.31 -5.95
C LEU A 28 9.71 -3.47 -4.80
N PHE A 29 9.73 -4.06 -3.60
CA PHE A 29 10.35 -3.53 -2.39
C PHE A 29 11.34 -4.59 -1.87
N PRO A 30 12.64 -4.50 -2.22
CA PRO A 30 13.66 -5.40 -1.70
C PRO A 30 13.85 -5.27 -0.19
N ASP A 31 14.52 -6.25 0.41
CA ASP A 31 14.84 -6.23 1.84
C ASP A 31 15.62 -4.95 2.20
N GLY A 32 15.24 -4.31 3.32
CA GLY A 32 15.79 -3.02 3.73
C GLY A 32 15.24 -1.81 2.98
N SER A 33 14.17 -1.96 2.17
CA SER A 33 13.45 -0.81 1.62
C SER A 33 12.90 0.08 2.74
N THR A 34 12.97 1.40 2.54
CA THR A 34 12.48 2.36 3.52
C THR A 34 10.98 2.18 3.75
N PRO A 35 10.50 2.01 5.00
CA PRO A 35 9.08 1.89 5.28
C PRO A 35 8.30 3.10 4.75
N ALA A 36 7.10 2.88 4.22
CA ALA A 36 6.23 3.96 3.75
C ALA A 36 4.80 3.76 4.26
N THR A 37 4.16 4.86 4.64
CA THR A 37 2.72 4.88 4.93
C THR A 37 1.98 5.29 3.66
N PHE A 38 0.89 4.60 3.34
CA PHE A 38 0.07 4.89 2.17
C PHE A 38 -1.34 5.29 2.59
N ALA A 39 -1.89 6.28 1.91
CA ALA A 39 -3.32 6.58 1.94
C ALA A 39 -4.00 6.01 0.70
N THR A 40 -5.28 5.71 0.87
CA THR A 40 -6.18 5.17 -0.13
C THR A 40 -7.40 6.07 -0.21
N GLY A 41 -7.69 6.62 -1.40
CA GLY A 41 -8.92 7.35 -1.63
C GLY A 41 -10.15 6.42 -1.69
N GLU A 42 -11.34 7.02 -1.76
CA GLU A 42 -12.56 6.29 -2.13
C GLU A 42 -12.34 5.62 -3.50
N GLU A 43 -12.75 4.35 -3.64
CA GLU A 43 -12.52 3.51 -4.84
C GLU A 43 -11.05 3.22 -5.21
N SER A 44 -10.13 3.30 -4.24
CA SER A 44 -8.71 2.98 -4.42
C SER A 44 -8.38 1.51 -4.67
N SER A 45 -9.32 0.59 -4.45
CA SER A 45 -9.14 -0.85 -4.66
C SER A 45 -10.31 -1.45 -5.43
N ARG A 46 -9.99 -2.32 -6.39
CA ARG A 46 -10.99 -3.08 -7.14
C ARG A 46 -10.47 -4.47 -7.48
N VAL A 47 -11.32 -5.48 -7.33
CA VAL A 47 -11.07 -6.83 -7.86
C VAL A 47 -11.49 -6.88 -9.32
N LEU A 48 -10.58 -7.32 -10.18
CA LEU A 48 -10.77 -7.54 -11.61
C LEU A 48 -11.09 -9.02 -11.90
N PRO A 49 -11.57 -9.35 -13.12
CA PRO A 49 -11.73 -10.73 -13.54
C PRO A 49 -10.45 -11.55 -13.31
N GLY A 50 -10.60 -12.80 -12.88
CA GLY A 50 -9.46 -13.67 -12.55
C GLY A 50 -8.84 -13.41 -11.17
N GLY A 51 -9.46 -12.58 -10.33
CA GLY A 51 -9.02 -12.36 -8.95
C GLY A 51 -7.83 -11.41 -8.80
N VAL A 52 -7.48 -10.68 -9.87
CA VAL A 52 -6.42 -9.66 -9.81
C VAL A 52 -6.94 -8.45 -9.03
N VAL A 53 -6.15 -7.93 -8.10
CA VAL A 53 -6.51 -6.71 -7.35
C VAL A 53 -5.78 -5.52 -7.95
N SER A 54 -6.54 -4.51 -8.38
CA SER A 54 -6.03 -3.20 -8.77
C SER A 54 -6.02 -2.28 -7.56
N LEU A 55 -4.87 -1.68 -7.27
CA LEU A 55 -4.65 -0.76 -6.14
C LEU A 55 -4.08 0.56 -6.63
N THR A 56 -4.63 1.67 -6.14
CA THR A 56 -4.03 3.01 -6.28
C THR A 56 -3.68 3.53 -4.89
N LEU A 57 -2.38 3.66 -4.61
CA LEU A 57 -1.84 4.06 -3.31
C LEU A 57 -1.09 5.37 -3.43
N ASN A 58 -1.36 6.30 -2.52
CA ASN A 58 -0.65 7.58 -2.43
C ASN A 58 0.27 7.52 -1.21
N PRO A 59 1.60 7.62 -1.36
CA PRO A 59 2.51 7.70 -0.22
C PRO A 59 2.23 8.97 0.59
N THR A 60 2.20 8.83 1.92
CA THR A 60 1.96 9.94 2.86
C THR A 60 3.16 10.21 3.74
N SER A 61 4.00 9.20 4.00
CA SER A 61 5.27 9.34 4.70
C SER A 61 6.25 8.25 4.28
N LEU A 62 7.54 8.56 4.39
CA LEU A 62 8.64 7.64 4.14
C LEU A 62 9.59 7.66 5.35
N GLY A 63 9.93 6.49 5.89
CA GLY A 63 10.84 6.31 7.03
C GLY A 63 10.21 6.56 8.40
N ALA A 64 9.19 7.42 8.48
CA ALA A 64 8.39 7.62 9.68
C ALA A 64 7.13 6.75 9.62
N ILE A 65 6.99 5.82 10.57
CA ILE A 65 5.79 5.00 10.73
C ILE A 65 5.01 5.54 11.92
N SER A 66 3.81 6.07 11.66
CA SER A 66 2.85 6.40 12.70
C SER A 66 1.95 5.20 12.96
N ALA A 67 1.61 4.94 14.24
CA ALA A 67 0.54 4.01 14.55
C ALA A 67 -0.78 4.60 14.01
N GLY A 68 -1.48 3.87 13.15
CA GLY A 68 -2.83 4.26 12.74
C GLY A 68 -3.77 4.27 13.94
N ALA A 69 -4.67 5.26 14.01
CA ALA A 69 -5.74 5.29 14.98
C ALA A 69 -6.96 4.55 14.42
N TYR A 70 -7.40 3.49 15.10
CA TYR A 70 -8.61 2.77 14.76
C TYR A 70 -9.52 2.71 15.98
N ALA A 71 -10.81 2.95 15.76
CA ALA A 71 -11.84 2.71 16.75
C ALA A 71 -12.47 1.35 16.47
N VAL A 72 -12.89 0.65 17.51
CA VAL A 72 -13.69 -0.57 17.36
C VAL A 72 -15.14 -0.19 17.65
N ASN A 73 -16.00 -0.31 16.64
CA ASN A 73 -17.44 -0.08 16.75
C ASN A 73 -18.15 -1.42 16.51
N GLU A 74 -18.91 -1.90 17.51
CA GLU A 74 -19.64 -3.17 17.45
C GLU A 74 -18.79 -4.39 17.04
N GLY A 75 -17.53 -4.43 17.48
CA GLY A 75 -16.60 -5.52 17.13
C GLY A 75 -15.99 -5.41 15.72
N ARG A 76 -16.25 -4.32 15.00
CA ARG A 76 -15.66 -4.02 13.69
C ARG A 76 -14.66 -2.88 13.80
N SER A 77 -13.50 -3.04 13.18
CA SER A 77 -12.53 -1.95 13.05
C SER A 77 -13.10 -0.86 12.13
N ALA A 78 -13.18 0.36 12.65
CA ALA A 78 -13.51 1.57 11.91
C ALA A 78 -12.33 2.54 11.98
N THR A 79 -11.99 3.17 10.86
CA THR A 79 -10.98 4.23 10.81
C THR A 79 -11.47 5.42 11.63
N VAL A 80 -10.65 5.95 12.54
CA VAL A 80 -10.92 7.25 13.16
C VAL A 80 -10.62 8.30 12.10
N LEU A 81 -11.65 8.85 11.47
CA LEU A 81 -11.51 10.11 10.74
C LEU A 81 -11.66 11.24 11.76
N ASP A 82 -10.62 12.08 11.91
CA ASP A 82 -10.76 13.43 12.46
C ASP A 82 -11.61 14.31 11.54
#